data_AF-A0AAV3Q3Z9-F1
#
_entry.id   AF-A0AAV3Q3Z9-F1
#
_cell.length_a   1.000
_cell.length_b   1.000
_cell.length_c   1.000
_cell.angle_alpha   90.00
_cell.angle_beta   90.00
_cell.angle_gamma   90.00
#
_symmetry.space_group_name_H-M   'P 1'
#
loop_
_entity.id
_entity.type
_entity.pdbx_description
1 polymer ?
#
loop_
_entity_poly.entity_id
_entity_poly.type
_entity_poly.pdbx_seq_one_letter_code
_entity_poly.pdbx_strand_id
1 'polypeptide(L)'
;MKYEFISLELAGQEVDWLRNLLTDVSLWGKHETLVSTHYDSQAAIGVAKNTVYYGKRRHIPIRHDVLRQLLKNEVISLDYMKSEKNRVDPFTKGLTRKVILDTSRGWGLSPQCQNNMVDTH
;
A
#
# COMPACT_ATOMS: atom_id res chain seq x y z
N MET A 1 -6.78 10.89 5.94
CA MET A 1 -6.23 10.43 7.24
C MET A 1 -6.92 9.22 7.87
N LYS A 2 -8.20 9.25 8.31
CA LYS A 2 -8.80 8.06 8.98
C LYS A 2 -8.75 6.80 8.10
N TYR A 3 -9.11 6.90 6.82
CA TYR A 3 -9.11 5.75 5.91
C TYR A 3 -7.71 5.26 5.53
N GLU A 4 -6.77 6.20 5.36
CA GLU A 4 -5.35 5.89 5.12
C GLU A 4 -4.74 5.10 6.28
N PHE A 5 -5.04 5.47 7.52
CA PHE A 5 -4.60 4.71 8.68
C PHE A 5 -5.17 3.30 8.75
N ILE A 6 -6.45 3.15 8.38
CA ILE A 6 -7.12 1.85 8.38
C ILE A 6 -6.55 0.95 7.29
N SER A 7 -6.39 1.47 6.07
CA SER A 7 -5.81 0.68 4.99
C SER A 7 -4.38 0.25 5.31
N LEU A 8 -3.61 1.13 5.96
CA LEU A 8 -2.25 0.81 6.35
C LEU A 8 -2.16 -0.24 7.47
N GLU A 9 -3.01 -0.13 8.49
CA GLU A 9 -3.13 -1.15 9.54
C GLU A 9 -3.45 -2.52 8.94
N LEU A 10 -4.50 -2.58 8.11
CA LEU A 10 -4.95 -3.83 7.48
C LEU A 10 -3.88 -4.42 6.55
N ALA A 11 -3.24 -3.58 5.72
CA ALA A 11 -2.15 -4.03 4.86
C ALA A 11 -0.96 -4.56 5.67
N GLY A 12 -0.62 -3.91 6.78
CA GLY A 12 0.46 -4.37 7.66
C GLY A 12 0.15 -5.69 8.36
N GLN A 13 -1.10 -5.91 8.77
CA GLN A 13 -1.56 -7.20 9.30
C GLN A 13 -1.51 -8.31 8.24
N GLU A 14 -1.91 -8.01 7.00
CA GLU A 14 -1.84 -8.96 5.90
C GLU A 14 -0.39 -9.36 5.58
N VAL A 15 0.53 -8.39 5.61
CA VAL A 15 1.97 -8.66 5.44
C VAL A 15 2.51 -9.56 6.55
N ASP A 16 2.12 -9.31 7.80
CA ASP A 16 2.50 -10.15 8.94
C ASP A 16 1.96 -11.58 8.79
N TRP A 17 0.70 -11.70 8.39
CA TRP A 17 0.07 -12.99 8.10
C TRP A 17 0.78 -13.74 6.97
N LEU A 18 1.10 -13.07 5.86
CA LEU A 18 1.84 -13.66 4.75
C LEU A 18 3.24 -14.12 5.18
N ARG A 19 3.94 -13.36 6.02
CA ARG A 19 5.25 -13.77 6.57
C ARG A 19 5.14 -15.04 7.40
N ASN A 20 4.14 -15.10 8.29
CA ASN A 20 3.90 -16.29 9.11
C ASN A 20 3.55 -17.49 8.23
N LEU A 21 2.67 -17.31 7.24
CA LEU A 21 2.33 -18.35 6.28
C LEU A 21 3.56 -18.86 5.52
N LEU A 22 4.40 -17.97 4.99
CA LEU A 22 5.60 -18.37 4.24
C LEU A 22 6.63 -19.08 5.13
N THR A 23 6.70 -18.72 6.40
CA THR A 23 7.54 -19.39 7.41
C THR A 23 7.02 -20.79 7.70
N ASP A 24 5.71 -20.95 7.87
CA ASP A 24 5.07 -22.24 8.19
C ASP A 24 5.19 -23.25 7.05
N VAL A 25 5.00 -22.81 5.80
CA VAL A 25 5.05 -23.72 4.64
C VAL A 25 6.50 -24.09 4.25
N SER A 26 7.51 -23.58 4.96
CA SER A 26 8.95 -23.83 4.69
C SER A 26 9.38 -23.50 3.25
N LEU A 27 8.55 -22.80 2.48
CA LEU A 27 8.80 -22.47 1.06
C LEU A 27 9.88 -21.41 0.91
N TRP A 28 10.09 -20.64 1.97
CA TRP A 28 11.09 -19.59 2.05
C TRP A 28 11.99 -19.84 3.25
N GLY A 29 13.31 -19.83 3.05
CA GLY A 29 14.26 -19.78 4.17
C GLY A 29 14.01 -18.56 5.06
N LYS A 30 14.58 -18.54 6.28
CA LYS A 30 14.46 -17.41 7.22
C LYS A 30 14.59 -16.06 6.51
N HIS A 31 13.49 -15.32 6.38
CA HIS A 31 13.47 -14.03 5.70
C HIS A 31 13.10 -12.90 6.66
N GLU A 32 14.10 -12.05 6.94
CA GLU A 32 13.99 -10.76 7.61
C GLU A 32 13.64 -9.63 6.62
N THR A 33 12.92 -9.92 5.53
CA THR A 33 12.68 -8.91 4.49
C THR A 33 11.57 -7.96 4.87
N LEU A 34 11.92 -6.90 5.61
CA LEU A 34 11.16 -5.68 5.83
C LEU A 34 10.39 -5.29 4.55
N VAL A 35 9.06 -5.20 4.65
CA VAL A 35 8.22 -4.81 3.50
C VAL A 35 8.09 -3.30 3.45
N SER A 36 8.70 -2.68 2.43
CA SER A 36 8.53 -1.25 2.18
C SER A 36 7.13 -0.96 1.66
N THR A 37 6.40 -0.15 2.42
CA THR A 37 5.07 0.35 2.06
C THR A 37 5.17 1.82 1.71
N HIS A 38 4.75 2.17 0.49
CA HIS A 38 4.81 3.53 -0.03
C HIS A 38 3.55 4.33 0.28
N TYR A 39 3.72 5.55 0.79
CA TYR A 39 2.61 6.46 1.10
C TYR A 39 2.85 7.87 0.58
N ASP A 40 1.79 8.54 0.13
CA ASP A 40 1.85 9.89 -0.46
C ASP A 40 1.53 11.02 0.52
N SER A 41 1.08 10.67 1.72
CA SER A 41 0.77 11.62 2.78
C SER A 41 1.89 11.61 3.82
N GLN A 42 2.80 12.56 3.71
CA GLN A 42 3.87 12.76 4.69
C GLN A 42 3.33 13.07 6.09
N ALA A 43 2.16 13.72 6.17
CA ALA A 43 1.43 13.92 7.42
C ALA A 43 0.97 12.59 8.03
N ALA A 44 0.42 11.67 7.23
CA ALA A 44 0.01 10.35 7.72
C ALA A 44 1.22 9.51 8.19
N ILE A 45 2.33 9.54 7.44
CA ILE A 45 3.59 8.89 7.85
C ILE A 45 4.09 9.49 9.17
N GLY A 46 4.09 10.82 9.27
CA GLY A 46 4.52 11.53 10.47
C GLY A 46 3.68 11.17 11.68
N VAL A 47 2.35 11.09 11.54
CA VAL A 47 1.46 10.64 12.61
C VAL A 47 1.80 9.19 12.98
N ALA A 48 1.90 8.27 12.01
CA ALA A 48 2.13 6.85 12.25
C ALA A 48 3.45 6.56 13.00
N LYS A 49 4.50 7.34 12.69
CA LYS A 49 5.80 7.25 13.36
C LYS A 49 5.85 8.00 14.70
N ASN A 50 4.93 8.93 14.95
CA ASN A 50 4.97 9.77 16.14
C ASN A 50 4.30 9.08 17.34
N THR A 51 5.07 8.90 18.41
CA THR A 51 4.58 8.22 19.62
C THR A 51 3.63 9.07 20.49
N VAL A 52 3.56 10.38 20.25
CA VAL A 52 2.89 11.38 21.08
C VAL A 52 1.51 11.78 20.53
N TYR A 53 1.15 11.36 19.31
CA TYR A 53 -0.14 11.74 18.71
C TYR A 53 -1.31 10.94 19.27
N TYR A 54 -2.00 11.50 20.28
CA TYR A 54 -3.29 11.00 20.78
C TYR A 54 -4.44 11.78 20.13
N GLY A 55 -4.93 11.28 18.98
CA GLY A 55 -6.12 11.85 18.36
C GLY A 55 -7.37 11.71 19.25
N LYS A 56 -8.24 12.73 19.29
CA LYS A 56 -9.48 12.78 20.11
C LYS A 56 -10.54 11.69 19.82
N ARG A 57 -10.29 10.74 18.91
CA ARG A 57 -11.25 9.69 18.53
C ARG A 57 -10.77 8.33 19.03
N ARG A 58 -11.54 7.68 19.91
CA ARG A 58 -11.17 6.41 20.59
C ARG A 58 -10.64 5.28 19.68
N HIS A 59 -11.08 5.19 18.42
CA HIS A 59 -10.62 4.16 17.48
C HIS A 59 -9.28 4.46 16.78
N ILE A 60 -8.78 5.69 16.86
CA ILE A 60 -7.51 6.08 16.23
C ILE A 60 -6.32 5.58 17.08
N PRO A 61 -6.30 5.75 18.42
CA PRO A 61 -5.23 5.25 19.28
C PRO A 61 -4.98 3.74 19.18
N ILE A 62 -6.03 2.91 19.17
CA ILE A 62 -5.88 1.44 19.12
C ILE A 62 -5.16 1.00 17.84
N ARG A 63 -5.57 1.55 16.70
CA ARG A 63 -4.94 1.27 15.39
C ARG A 63 -3.51 1.79 15.32
N HIS A 64 -3.25 2.89 16.02
CA HIS A 64 -1.92 3.46 16.15
C HIS A 64 -0.95 2.52 16.88
N ASP A 65 -1.43 1.80 17.90
CA ASP A 65 -0.60 0.87 18.66
C ASP A 65 -0.26 -0.37 17.84
N VAL A 66 -1.23 -0.93 17.10
CA VAL A 66 -0.98 -2.04 16.17
C VAL A 66 0.06 -1.63 15.13
N LEU A 67 -0.12 -0.46 14.50
CA LEU A 67 0.81 0.02 13.49
C LEU A 67 2.21 0.27 14.05
N ARG A 68 2.32 0.78 15.28
CA ARG A 68 3.60 0.94 15.98
C ARG A 68 4.29 -0.38 16.24
N GLN A 69 3.55 -1.44 16.60
CA GLN A 69 4.11 -2.77 16.78
C GLN A 69 4.65 -3.32 15.45
N LEU A 70 3.90 -3.17 14.36
CA LEU A 70 4.35 -3.60 13.03
C LEU A 70 5.62 -2.88 12.56
N LEU A 71 5.74 -1.58 12.84
CA LEU A 71 6.95 -0.79 12.57
C LEU A 71 8.11 -1.20 13.48
N LYS A 72 7.86 -1.40 14.78
CA LYS A 72 8.88 -1.77 15.78
C LYS A 72 9.45 -3.17 15.53
N ASN A 73 8.60 -4.10 15.09
CA ASN A 73 8.99 -5.47 14.76
C ASN A 73 9.58 -5.58 13.35
N GLU A 74 9.80 -4.45 12.66
CA GLU A 74 10.37 -4.40 11.31
C GLU A 74 9.60 -5.28 10.30
N VAL A 75 8.30 -5.45 10.53
CA VAL A 75 7.41 -6.15 9.60
C VAL A 75 7.22 -5.29 8.35
N ILE A 76 6.98 -3.99 8.57
CA ILE A 76 6.78 -2.97 7.52
C ILE A 76 7.70 -1.76 7.73
N SER A 77 8.11 -1.12 6.64
CA SER A 77 8.66 0.24 6.65
C SER A 77 7.74 1.20 5.91
N LEU A 78 7.74 2.46 6.34
CA LEU A 78 6.95 3.53 5.71
C LEU A 78 7.85 4.51 4.99
N ASP A 79 7.76 4.49 3.66
CA ASP A 79 8.52 5.33 2.77
C ASP A 79 7.61 6.30 2.02
N TYR A 80 8.03 7.57 1.96
CA TYR A 80 7.27 8.58 1.24
C TYR A 80 7.42 8.40 -0.27
N MET A 81 6.30 8.44 -0.99
CA MET A 81 6.27 8.45 -2.45
C MET A 81 5.31 9.51 -2.94
N LYS A 82 5.75 10.36 -3.88
CA LYS A 82 4.87 11.38 -4.48
C LYS A 82 3.61 10.73 -5.08
N SER A 83 2.43 11.34 -4.87
CA SER A 83 1.13 10.84 -5.37
C SER A 83 1.12 10.53 -6.86
N GLU A 84 1.82 11.32 -7.68
CA GLU A 84 1.97 11.09 -9.14
C GLU A 84 2.64 9.75 -9.48
N LYS A 85 3.46 9.24 -8.57
CA LYS A 85 4.10 7.92 -8.66
C LYS A 85 3.31 6.84 -7.92
N ASN A 86 2.24 7.21 -7.20
CA ASN A 86 1.39 6.28 -6.48
C ASN A 86 0.53 5.46 -7.42
N ARG A 87 1.02 4.27 -7.71
CA ARG A 87 0.34 3.27 -8.53
C ARG A 87 -0.98 2.78 -7.93
N VAL A 88 -1.25 3.06 -6.64
CA VAL A 88 -2.50 2.71 -5.95
C VAL A 88 -3.56 3.81 -6.09
N ASP A 89 -3.17 5.05 -6.41
CA ASP A 89 -4.10 6.17 -6.53
C ASP A 89 -5.22 5.92 -7.57
N PRO A 90 -4.95 5.34 -8.75
CA PRO A 90 -6.01 4.99 -9.71
C PRO A 90 -7.09 4.05 -9.16
N PHE A 91 -6.79 3.28 -8.12
CA PHE A 91 -7.74 2.35 -7.48
C PHE A 91 -8.52 2.98 -6.32
N THR A 92 -8.06 4.13 -5.80
CA THR A 92 -8.60 4.73 -4.57
C THR A 92 -9.13 6.16 -4.76
N LYS A 93 -8.76 6.82 -5.86
CA LYS A 93 -9.12 8.20 -6.18
C LYS A 93 -9.77 8.28 -7.57
N GLY A 94 -10.68 9.22 -7.75
CA GLY A 94 -11.27 9.55 -9.06
C GLY A 94 -10.29 10.33 -9.95
N LEU A 95 -9.28 9.66 -10.49
CA LEU A 95 -8.28 10.28 -11.38
C LEU A 95 -8.77 10.40 -12.83
N THR A 96 -8.12 11.27 -13.59
CA THR A 96 -8.36 11.43 -15.03
C THR A 96 -8.03 10.14 -15.79
N ARG A 97 -8.83 9.82 -16.82
CA ARG A 97 -8.63 8.65 -17.72
C ARG A 97 -7.18 8.48 -18.17
N LYS A 98 -6.49 9.58 -18.50
CA LYS A 98 -5.07 9.56 -18.92
C LYS A 98 -4.18 8.88 -17.88
N VAL A 99 -4.29 9.27 -16.61
CA VAL A 99 -3.47 8.73 -15.52
C VAL A 99 -3.76 7.25 -15.27
N ILE A 100 -5.04 6.85 -15.39
CA ILE A 100 -5.44 5.45 -15.28
C ILE A 100 -4.83 4.62 -16.41
N LEU A 101 -4.87 5.11 -17.66
CA LEU A 101 -4.28 4.42 -18.81
C LEU A 101 -2.76 4.32 -18.72
N ASP A 102 -2.08 5.40 -18.32
CA ASP A 102 -0.63 5.41 -18.13
C ASP A 102 -0.21 4.42 -17.03
N THR A 103 -0.98 4.37 -15.93
CA THR A 103 -0.75 3.38 -14.87
C THR A 103 -1.04 1.96 -15.35
N SER A 104 -2.15 1.73 -16.04
CA SER A 104 -2.52 0.42 -16.60
C SER A 104 -1.44 -0.14 -17.54
N ARG A 105 -0.82 0.72 -18.37
CA ARG A 105 0.33 0.35 -19.21
C ARG A 105 1.53 -0.06 -18.38
N GLY A 106 1.88 0.72 -17.36
CA GLY A 106 2.98 0.42 -16.43
C GLY A 106 2.80 -0.87 -15.62
N TRP A 107 1.57 -1.37 -15.48
CA TRP A 107 1.23 -2.64 -14.81
C TRP A 107 1.09 -3.82 -15.78
N GLY A 108 1.19 -3.59 -17.09
CA GLY A 108 0.92 -4.62 -18.09
C GLY A 108 -0.56 -4.99 -18.22
N LEU A 109 -1.46 -4.18 -17.65
CA LEU A 109 -2.92 -4.36 -17.69
C LEU A 109 -3.56 -3.67 -18.91
N SER A 110 -2.76 -2.97 -19.72
CA SER A 110 -3.29 -2.33 -20.93
C SER A 110 -3.89 -3.41 -21.84
N PRO A 111 -5.13 -3.22 -22.32
CA PRO A 111 -5.65 -4.05 -23.40
C PRO A 111 -4.67 -3.95 -24.56
N GLN A 112 -4.22 -5.11 -25.06
CA GLN A 112 -3.68 -5.17 -26.40
C GLN A 112 -4.88 -4.88 -27.30
N CYS A 113 -5.02 -3.64 -27.77
CA CYS A 113 -5.88 -3.42 -28.92
C CYS A 113 -5.29 -4.26 -30.04
N GLN A 114 -5.87 -5.44 -30.30
CA GLN A 114 -5.72 -6.10 -31.58
C GLN A 114 -6.27 -5.12 -32.61
N ASN A 115 -5.38 -4.37 -33.25
CA ASN A 115 -5.66 -3.71 -34.50
C ASN A 115 -5.80 -4.79 -35.57
N ASN A 116 -6.89 -5.55 -35.50
CA ASN A 116 -7.43 -6.28 -36.65
C ASN A 116 -8.69 -5.52 -37.10
N MET A 117 -8.51 -4.27 -37.54
CA MET A 117 -9.36 -3.74 -38.60
C MET A 117 -8.87 -4.42 -39.88
N VAL A 118 -9.42 -5.60 -40.13
CA VAL A 118 -9.45 -6.16 -41.48
C VAL A 118 -10.52 -5.34 -42.20
N ASP A 119 -10.08 -4.31 -42.91
CA ASP A 119 -10.90 -3.69 -43.95
C ASP A 119 -11.16 -4.77 -45.00
N THR A 120 -12.34 -5.38 -44.91
CA THR A 120 -12.96 -6.18 -45.96
C THR A 120 -14.30 -5.54 -46.28
N HIS A 121 -14.29 -4.55 -47.17
CA HIS A 121 -14.96 -4.60 -48.47
C HIS A 121 -14.75 -3.30 -49.25
#